data_AF-X1URJ8-F1
#
_entry.id   AF-X1URJ8-F1
#
_cell.length_a   1.000
_cell.length_b   1.000
_cell.length_c   1.000
_cell.angle_alpha   90.00
_cell.angle_beta   90.00
_cell.angle_gamma   90.00
#
_symmetry.space_group_name_H-M   'P 1'
#
loop_
_entity.id
_entity.type
_entity.pdbx_description
1 polymer ?
#
loop_
_entity_poly.entity_id
_entity_poly.type
_entity_poly.pdbx_seq_one_letter_code
_entity_poly.pdbx_strand_id
1 'polypeptide(L)'
;MPLTTEEVKQIATATADEVMERVYGVPELAFHVAEHVATGHGIVVDRALAERTPCKCFTYDSDEYAWSPGVVGLISKRKTPADFEAFCKAGKEPASPGAAERFTKLRGAIGEAHEEWEKKGEGLPGWWEA
;
A
#
# COMPACT_ATOMS: atom_id res chain seq x y z
N MET A 1 -12.70 -4.85 -40.51
CA MET A 1 -11.22 -4.91 -40.55
C MET A 1 -10.77 -5.82 -39.42
N PRO A 2 -9.87 -6.79 -39.66
CA PRO A 2 -9.24 -7.52 -38.56
C PRO A 2 -8.35 -6.55 -37.75
N LEU A 3 -8.27 -6.78 -36.45
CA LEU A 3 -7.37 -6.03 -35.56
C LEU A 3 -5.92 -6.29 -35.97
N THR A 4 -5.12 -5.24 -35.87
CA THR A 4 -3.66 -5.33 -36.02
C THR A 4 -3.05 -6.01 -34.81
N THR A 5 -1.85 -6.56 -34.98
CA THR A 5 -1.08 -7.20 -33.89
C THR A 5 -0.85 -6.26 -32.70
N GLU A 6 -0.73 -4.95 -32.96
CA GLU A 6 -0.49 -3.96 -31.92
C GLU A 6 -1.76 -3.69 -31.11
N GLU A 7 -2.92 -3.60 -31.77
CA GLU A 7 -4.22 -3.50 -31.09
C GLU A 7 -4.50 -4.75 -30.24
N VAL A 8 -4.14 -5.94 -30.72
CA VAL A 8 -4.26 -7.19 -29.95
C VAL A 8 -3.39 -7.16 -28.70
N LYS A 9 -2.15 -6.68 -28.79
CA LYS A 9 -1.26 -6.53 -27.63
C LYS A 9 -1.81 -5.55 -26.60
N GLN A 10 -2.29 -4.39 -27.04
CA GLN A 10 -2.85 -3.38 -26.14
C GLN A 10 -4.06 -3.91 -25.37
N ILE A 11 -4.97 -4.62 -26.06
CA ILE A 11 -6.14 -5.24 -25.43
C ILE A 11 -5.72 -6.32 -24.43
N ALA A 12 -4.76 -7.17 -24.80
CA ALA A 12 -4.27 -8.24 -23.93
C ALA A 12 -3.63 -7.69 -22.64
N THR A 13 -2.79 -6.65 -22.75
CA THR A 13 -2.18 -5.98 -21.60
C THR A 13 -3.23 -5.33 -20.71
N ALA A 14 -4.16 -4.56 -21.28
CA ALA A 14 -5.22 -3.91 -20.51
C ALA A 14 -6.11 -4.91 -19.76
N THR A 15 -6.43 -6.03 -20.41
CA THR A 15 -7.22 -7.11 -19.80
C THR A 15 -6.44 -7.81 -18.69
N ALA A 16 -5.15 -8.06 -18.89
CA ALA A 16 -4.29 -8.64 -17.86
C ALA A 16 -4.17 -7.72 -16.65
N ASP A 17 -4.00 -6.42 -16.85
CA ASP A 17 -3.94 -5.42 -15.78
C ASP A 17 -5.26 -5.35 -15.01
N GLU A 18 -6.41 -5.32 -15.71
CA GLU A 18 -7.73 -5.34 -15.09
C GLU A 18 -7.96 -6.62 -14.27
N VAL A 19 -7.59 -7.79 -14.82
CA VAL A 19 -7.71 -9.07 -14.12
C VAL A 19 -6.79 -9.11 -12.91
N MET A 20 -5.54 -8.65 -13.02
CA MET A 20 -4.61 -8.63 -11.90
C MET A 20 -5.07 -7.65 -10.81
N GLU A 21 -5.61 -6.49 -11.18
CA GLU A 21 -6.21 -5.55 -10.24
C GLU A 21 -7.44 -6.16 -9.54
N ARG A 22 -8.29 -6.86 -10.29
CA ARG A 22 -9.53 -7.45 -9.77
C ARG A 22 -9.31 -8.71 -8.93
N VAL A 23 -8.33 -9.54 -9.29
CA VAL A 23 -8.06 -10.83 -8.64
C VAL A 23 -7.09 -10.69 -7.48
N TYR A 24 -6.04 -9.88 -7.65
CA TYR A 24 -4.97 -9.78 -6.65
C TYR A 24 -4.93 -8.45 -5.92
N GLY A 25 -5.59 -7.41 -6.44
CA GLY A 25 -5.62 -6.09 -5.80
C GLY A 25 -4.24 -5.64 -5.32
N VAL A 26 -3.25 -5.57 -6.23
CA VAL A 26 -1.82 -5.28 -5.97
C VAL A 26 -1.38 -5.62 -4.52
N PRO A 27 -0.95 -6.87 -4.25
CA PRO A 27 -0.67 -7.36 -2.90
C PRO A 27 0.26 -6.46 -2.08
N GLU A 28 1.20 -5.81 -2.77
CA GLU A 28 2.19 -4.91 -2.17
C GLU A 28 1.54 -3.73 -1.43
N LEU A 29 0.57 -3.05 -2.06
CA LEU A 29 -0.10 -1.92 -1.40
C LEU A 29 -0.97 -2.41 -0.24
N ALA A 30 -1.67 -3.54 -0.42
CA ALA A 30 -2.52 -4.09 0.64
C ALA A 30 -1.72 -4.42 1.90
N PHE A 31 -0.56 -5.02 1.73
CA PHE A 31 0.37 -5.32 2.80
C PHE A 31 0.83 -4.05 3.54
N HIS A 32 1.25 -3.01 2.81
CA HIS A 32 1.71 -1.76 3.42
C HIS A 32 0.59 -0.99 4.12
N VAL A 33 -0.65 -1.06 3.61
CA VAL A 33 -1.82 -0.45 4.26
C VAL A 33 -2.15 -1.15 5.56
N ALA A 34 -2.22 -2.49 5.56
CA ALA A 34 -2.54 -3.27 6.75
C ALA A 34 -1.57 -2.97 7.89
N GLU A 35 -0.27 -2.97 7.59
CA GLU A 35 0.76 -2.62 8.56
C GLU A 35 0.60 -1.18 9.08
N HIS A 36 0.40 -0.21 8.18
CA HIS A 36 0.22 1.18 8.59
C HIS A 36 -1.00 1.37 9.49
N VAL A 37 -2.08 0.62 9.28
CA VAL A 37 -3.27 0.68 10.13
C VAL A 37 -2.98 0.06 11.51
N ALA A 38 -2.17 -1.01 11.57
CA ALA A 38 -1.82 -1.67 12.82
C ALA A 38 -0.84 -0.87 13.68
N THR A 39 0.23 -0.32 13.09
CA THR A 39 1.33 0.32 13.83
C THR A 39 1.38 1.83 13.69
N GLY A 40 0.65 2.40 12.73
CA GLY A 40 0.61 3.84 12.47
C GLY A 40 1.84 4.39 11.73
N HIS A 41 2.84 3.57 11.44
CA HIS A 41 4.08 3.94 10.76
C HIS A 41 4.69 2.74 10.00
N GLY A 42 5.71 2.99 9.17
CA GLY A 42 6.43 1.92 8.49
C GLY A 42 7.51 1.30 9.39
N ILE A 43 7.65 -0.02 9.35
CA ILE A 43 8.72 -0.78 10.00
C ILE A 43 9.92 -0.86 9.06
N VAL A 44 11.07 -0.37 9.51
CA VAL A 44 12.32 -0.46 8.74
C VAL A 44 12.93 -1.85 8.90
N VAL A 45 12.97 -2.62 7.82
CA VAL A 45 13.53 -3.99 7.79
C VAL A 45 14.92 -4.03 7.14
N ASP A 46 15.19 -3.12 6.20
CA ASP A 46 16.50 -2.92 5.59
C ASP A 46 16.70 -1.43 5.31
N ARG A 47 17.39 -0.77 6.23
CA ARG A 47 17.64 0.67 6.16
C ARG A 47 18.50 1.06 4.96
N ALA A 48 19.54 0.28 4.67
CA ALA A 48 20.48 0.60 3.60
C ALA A 48 19.81 0.45 2.23
N LEU A 49 18.90 -0.51 2.07
CA LEU A 49 18.06 -0.62 0.89
C LEU A 49 17.08 0.58 0.80
N ALA A 50 16.40 0.90 1.89
CA ALA A 50 15.39 1.96 1.90
C ALA A 50 15.94 3.34 1.54
N GLU A 51 17.18 3.65 1.93
CA GLU A 51 17.85 4.93 1.65
C GLU A 51 18.36 5.06 0.21
N ARG A 52 18.54 3.95 -0.53
CA ARG A 52 19.11 3.96 -1.89
C ARG A 52 18.11 3.70 -3.01
N THR A 53 16.87 3.34 -2.68
CA THR A 53 15.81 3.01 -3.64
C THR A 53 14.75 4.12 -3.67
N PRO A 54 14.19 4.45 -4.85
CA PRO A 54 13.08 5.40 -4.92
C PRO A 54 11.85 4.90 -4.16
N CYS A 55 11.16 5.83 -3.49
CA CYS A 55 9.87 5.56 -2.86
C CYS A 55 8.76 5.42 -3.91
N LYS A 56 7.77 4.59 -3.62
CA LYS A 56 6.45 4.62 -4.27
C LYS A 56 5.52 5.51 -3.46
N CYS A 57 4.97 6.55 -4.06
CA CYS A 57 4.20 7.58 -3.36
C CYS A 57 2.79 7.76 -3.92
N PHE A 58 1.84 8.08 -3.04
CA PHE A 58 0.50 8.53 -3.41
C PHE A 58 -0.01 9.57 -2.39
N THR A 59 -0.98 10.37 -2.82
CA THR A 59 -1.60 11.38 -1.95
C THR A 59 -2.97 10.90 -1.49
N TYR A 60 -3.26 11.05 -0.21
CA TYR A 60 -4.56 10.77 0.39
C TYR A 60 -4.84 11.77 1.51
N ASP A 61 -6.03 12.37 1.50
CA ASP A 61 -6.50 13.32 2.53
C ASP A 61 -5.46 14.43 2.87
N SER A 62 -4.94 15.09 1.82
CA SER A 62 -3.91 16.13 1.90
C SER A 62 -2.55 15.70 2.48
N ASP A 63 -2.36 14.41 2.73
CA ASP A 63 -1.11 13.82 3.20
C ASP A 63 -0.45 13.01 2.08
N GLU A 64 0.87 12.95 2.12
CA GLU A 64 1.68 12.20 1.17
C GLU A 64 2.16 10.94 1.86
N TYR A 65 1.71 9.79 1.35
CA TYR A 65 2.12 8.48 1.84
C TYR A 65 3.10 7.86 0.86
N ALA A 66 4.07 7.13 1.42
CA ALA A 66 5.08 6.46 0.64
C ALA A 66 5.48 5.11 1.26
N TRP A 67 6.06 4.24 0.46
CA TRP A 67 6.86 3.12 0.93
C TRP A 67 8.13 3.02 0.09
N SER A 68 9.21 2.54 0.70
CA SER A 68 10.48 2.28 0.03
C SER A 68 10.82 0.79 0.16
N PRO A 69 11.45 0.16 -0.85
CA PRO A 69 12.02 -1.17 -0.68
C PRO A 69 12.94 -1.21 0.57
N GLY A 70 12.59 -2.00 1.57
CA GLY A 70 13.27 -2.01 2.88
C GLY A 70 12.44 -1.42 4.04
N VAL A 71 11.25 -0.89 3.74
CA VAL A 71 10.23 -0.50 4.73
C VAL A 71 8.95 -1.29 4.51
N VAL A 72 8.44 -1.90 5.57
CA VAL A 72 7.16 -2.60 5.63
C VAL A 72 6.13 -1.67 6.24
N GLY A 73 5.17 -1.21 5.44
CA GLY A 73 4.15 -0.27 5.88
C GLY A 73 4.32 1.07 5.21
N LEU A 74 3.41 2.00 5.50
CA LEU A 74 3.43 3.34 4.91
C LEU A 74 4.14 4.34 5.83
N ILE A 75 4.99 5.14 5.20
CA ILE A 75 5.62 6.33 5.74
C ILE A 75 4.74 7.51 5.36
N SER A 76 4.43 8.39 6.31
CA SER A 76 3.64 9.60 6.06
C SER A 76 4.53 10.83 6.18
N LYS A 77 4.42 11.74 5.22
CA LYS A 77 5.14 13.01 5.25
C LYS A 77 4.75 13.86 6.45
N ARG A 78 3.50 13.77 6.90
CA ARG A 78 2.99 14.51 8.06
C ARG A 78 3.30 13.81 9.39
N LYS A 79 3.13 12.49 9.49
CA LYS A 79 3.29 11.74 10.76
C LYS A 79 4.74 11.33 11.04
N THR A 80 5.49 10.97 10.00
CA THR A 80 6.88 10.49 10.08
C THR A 80 7.77 11.26 9.09
N PRO A 81 7.89 12.59 9.23
CA PRO A 81 8.60 13.43 8.25
C PRO A 81 10.08 13.06 8.09
N ALA A 82 10.76 12.69 9.18
CA ALA A 82 12.17 12.33 9.14
C ALA A 82 12.44 11.06 8.31
N ASP A 83 11.61 10.03 8.48
CA ASP A 83 11.71 8.79 7.68
C ASP A 83 11.34 9.06 6.22
N PHE A 84 10.35 9.91 6.00
CA PHE A 84 9.92 10.30 4.66
C PHE A 84 11.04 11.02 3.90
N GLU A 85 11.72 11.97 4.55
CA GLU A 85 12.88 12.67 3.97
C GLU A 85 14.08 11.74 3.76
N ALA A 86 14.37 10.87 4.73
CA ALA A 86 15.51 9.97 4.65
C ALA A 86 15.37 8.94 3.51
N PHE A 87 14.22 8.26 3.44
CA PHE A 87 14.03 7.14 2.52
C PHE A 87 13.59 7.59 1.12
N CYS A 88 12.85 8.69 0.98
CA CYS A 88 12.43 9.16 -0.34
C CYS A 88 13.43 10.10 -1.02
N LYS A 89 14.66 10.22 -0.47
CA LYS A 89 15.73 11.05 -1.03
C LYS A 89 16.24 10.55 -2.38
N ALA A 90 16.26 9.23 -2.59
CA ALA A 90 16.72 8.63 -3.84
C ALA A 90 15.74 8.85 -5.02
N GLY A 91 14.51 9.28 -4.72
CA GLY A 91 13.50 9.60 -5.71
C GLY A 91 12.10 9.28 -5.21
N LYS A 92 11.11 9.83 -5.92
CA LYS A 92 9.69 9.52 -5.72
C LYS A 92 9.10 9.11 -7.04
N GLU A 93 8.55 7.91 -7.06
CA GLU A 93 7.81 7.37 -8.18
C GLU A 93 6.33 7.30 -7.81
N PRO A 94 5.42 7.51 -8.76
CA PRO A 94 4.01 7.30 -8.50
C PRO A 94 3.78 5.83 -8.12
N ALA A 95 2.99 5.63 -7.07
CA ALA A 95 2.37 4.34 -6.80
C ALA A 95 1.50 3.92 -8.00
N SER A 96 1.11 2.64 -8.04
CA SER A 96 0.23 2.13 -9.08
C SER A 96 -1.08 2.94 -9.18
N PRO A 97 -1.61 3.17 -10.39
CA PRO A 97 -2.88 3.90 -10.59
C PRO A 97 -3.97 3.37 -9.67
N GLY A 98 -4.76 4.25 -9.05
CA GLY A 98 -5.81 3.86 -8.09
C GLY A 98 -5.34 3.58 -6.66
N ALA A 99 -4.06 3.82 -6.32
CA ALA A 99 -3.52 3.56 -4.97
C ALA A 99 -4.32 4.24 -3.85
N ALA A 100 -4.72 5.51 -4.02
CA ALA A 100 -5.51 6.23 -3.02
C ALA A 100 -6.92 5.64 -2.82
N GLU A 101 -7.56 5.17 -3.89
CA GLU A 101 -8.86 4.51 -3.81
C GLU A 101 -8.74 3.18 -3.08
N ARG A 102 -7.72 2.37 -3.41
CA ARG A 102 -7.44 1.10 -2.73
C ARG A 102 -7.08 1.30 -1.27
N PHE A 103 -6.28 2.32 -0.93
CA PHE A 103 -6.00 2.71 0.44
C PHE A 103 -7.30 2.97 1.21
N THR A 104 -8.21 3.75 0.62
CA THR A 104 -9.51 4.08 1.22
C THR A 104 -10.35 2.83 1.47
N LYS A 105 -10.49 1.96 0.46
CA LYS A 105 -11.26 0.72 0.55
C LYS A 105 -10.72 -0.22 1.63
N LEU A 106 -9.40 -0.46 1.62
CA LEU A 106 -8.76 -1.34 2.60
C LEU A 106 -8.84 -0.80 4.02
N ARG A 107 -8.56 0.50 4.20
CA ARG A 107 -8.68 1.15 5.52
C ARG A 107 -10.12 1.06 6.04
N GLY A 108 -11.12 1.25 5.18
CA GLY A 108 -12.53 1.09 5.53
C GLY A 108 -12.86 -0.34 5.96
N ALA A 109 -12.47 -1.33 5.15
CA ALA A 109 -12.70 -2.75 5.44
C ALA A 109 -12.02 -3.20 6.75
N ILE A 110 -10.79 -2.74 7.02
CA ILE A 110 -10.11 -3.02 8.30
C ILE A 110 -10.88 -2.39 9.47
N GLY A 111 -11.38 -1.16 9.31
CA GLY A 111 -12.20 -0.48 10.32
C GLY A 111 -13.50 -1.23 10.61
N GLU A 112 -14.24 -1.62 9.57
CA GLU A 112 -15.47 -2.42 9.70
C GLU A 112 -15.20 -3.76 10.39
N ALA A 113 -14.14 -4.46 10.01
CA ALA A 113 -13.73 -5.72 10.63
C ALA A 113 -13.38 -5.54 12.11
N HIS A 114 -12.63 -4.49 12.48
CA HIS A 114 -12.35 -4.16 13.88
C HIS A 114 -13.63 -3.88 14.66
N GLU A 115 -14.56 -3.08 14.13
CA GLU A 115 -15.84 -2.80 14.80
C GLU A 115 -16.68 -4.06 14.99
N GLU A 116 -16.75 -4.95 13.99
CA GLU A 116 -17.46 -6.23 14.11
C GLU A 116 -16.81 -7.16 15.14
N TRP A 117 -15.48 -7.17 15.18
CA TRP A 117 -14.72 -7.96 16.13
C TRP A 117 -14.96 -7.49 17.58
N GLU A 118 -14.89 -6.17 17.82
CA GLU A 118 -15.20 -5.58 19.13
C GLU A 118 -16.64 -5.86 19.59
N LYS A 119 -17.61 -5.79 18.67
CA LYS A 119 -19.03 -6.11 18.96
C LYS A 119 -19.23 -7.55 19.43
N LYS A 120 -18.36 -8.49 19.02
CA LYS A 120 -18.41 -9.90 19.46
C LYS A 120 -17.82 -10.10 20.86
N GLY A 121 -17.28 -9.06 21.49
CA GLY A 121 -16.61 -9.16 22.79
C GLY A 121 -15.26 -9.87 22.72
N GLU A 122 -14.77 -10.11 21.50
CA GLU A 122 -13.44 -10.65 21.26
C GLU A 122 -12.49 -9.46 21.23
N GLY A 123 -11.47 -9.48 22.08
CA GLY A 123 -10.33 -8.59 21.97
C GLY A 123 -9.10 -9.41 21.58
N LEU A 124 -8.11 -8.78 20.95
CA LEU A 124 -6.78 -9.36 20.82
C LEU A 124 -6.08 -9.78 22.15
N PRO A 125 -6.45 -9.34 23.37
CA PRO A 125 -5.76 -9.82 24.58
C PRO A 125 -6.02 -11.32 24.78
N GLY A 126 -4.99 -12.13 24.50
CA GLY A 126 -4.92 -13.54 24.92
C GLY A 126 -4.58 -14.57 23.84
N TRP A 127 -4.64 -14.28 22.53
CA TRP A 127 -4.37 -15.33 21.53
C TRP A 127 -2.89 -15.72 21.41
N TRP A 128 -1.98 -14.81 21.75
CA TRP A 128 -0.53 -15.06 21.85
C TRP A 128 -0.07 -15.44 23.26
N GLU A 129 -0.99 -15.53 24.22
CA GLU A 129 -0.70 -15.92 25.61
C GLU A 129 -1.02 -17.40 25.89
N ALA A 130 -1.37 -18.17 24.85
CA ALA A 130 -1.61 -19.61 24.89
C ALA A 130 -0.36 -20.45 24.57
#